data_AF-R6LTG0-F1
#
_entry.id   AF-R6LTG0-F1
#
_cell.length_a   1.000
_cell.length_b   1.000
_cell.length_c   1.000
_cell.angle_alpha   90.00
_cell.angle_beta   90.00
_cell.angle_gamma   90.00
#
_symmetry.space_group_name_H-M   'P 1'
#
loop_
_entity.id
_entity.type
_entity.pdbx_description
1 polymer ?
#
loop_
_entity_poly.entity_id
_entity_poly.type
_entity_poly.pdbx_seq_one_letter_code
_entity_poly.pdbx_strand_id
1 'polypeptide(L)'
;MGYGYGAQYDSSDINSALDTGNRGFSEMLVPASDGLSGHGTAVASIAAGSRNSQSGGIAYESEIIAVALKRTGGSDGGYTRTIDIMEGIDYALRKAIELNMPIVINLSFGTNEGAHDGNTLFENYITDINGIWKNIVVVAAGNEGDSRHHVRTDVSSNINRTEFAIGDNEKNIRLFIWKYFQDEFEIYLNTPSGKRINISNDVTVSSQRENIESVLAMPTPYTSKQLVEVSIRPGNSLDYVISGIWSIEFAVTGTIKCGIVDMWLPTIEAIGLSTGFLRPSPDTTVTIPATARKVLSVGAFNQDAGSMAPFSGRGYTADGRLVPLIVAYGVDVTAAGYGGGYVRKTGTSFAAPKISGYAACIMEWGIVRRNDENMYGEKLIAYMTRYAVGIEGEEMPGIRQGWGLI
;
A
#
# COMPACT_ATOMS: atom_id res chain seq x y z
N MET A 1 16.32 21.30 -11.75
CA MET A 1 15.07 20.76 -11.16
C MET A 1 14.85 21.38 -9.79
N GLY A 2 13.59 21.57 -9.41
CA GLY A 2 13.14 22.52 -8.38
C GLY A 2 12.65 21.93 -7.04
N TYR A 3 13.06 20.72 -6.65
CA TYR A 3 12.68 20.15 -5.34
C TYR A 3 13.45 20.78 -4.18
N GLY A 4 14.62 21.39 -4.43
CA GLY A 4 15.39 22.13 -3.42
C GLY A 4 16.05 21.26 -2.34
N TYR A 5 15.93 19.94 -2.42
CA TYR A 5 16.56 18.97 -1.51
C TYR A 5 16.87 17.65 -2.25
N GLY A 6 17.59 16.74 -1.59
CA GLY A 6 17.96 15.43 -2.12
C GLY A 6 19.23 15.44 -2.97
N ALA A 7 19.53 14.31 -3.60
CA ALA A 7 20.64 14.15 -4.53
C ALA A 7 20.17 13.36 -5.75
N GLN A 8 20.75 13.65 -6.91
CA GLN A 8 20.47 12.97 -8.17
C GLN A 8 21.78 12.43 -8.71
N TYR A 9 21.75 11.18 -9.16
CA TYR A 9 22.86 10.50 -9.82
C TYR A 9 22.35 9.94 -11.14
N ASP A 10 23.05 10.21 -12.24
CA ASP A 10 22.73 9.64 -13.54
C ASP A 10 23.56 8.38 -13.84
N SER A 11 23.40 7.81 -15.04
CA SER A 11 24.13 6.61 -15.43
C SER A 11 25.65 6.83 -15.49
N SER A 12 26.12 8.05 -15.77
CA SER A 12 27.56 8.37 -15.77
C SER A 12 28.14 8.38 -14.35
N ASP A 13 27.40 8.93 -13.38
CA ASP A 13 27.76 8.88 -11.97
C ASP A 13 27.83 7.44 -11.45
N ILE A 14 26.81 6.64 -11.77
CA ILE A 14 26.71 5.23 -11.34
C ILE A 14 27.81 4.39 -11.99
N ASN A 15 28.07 4.55 -13.29
CA ASN A 15 29.15 3.83 -13.98
C ASN A 15 30.51 4.20 -13.40
N SER A 16 30.76 5.48 -13.14
CA SER A 16 32.00 5.93 -12.49
C SER A 16 32.17 5.30 -11.09
N ALA A 17 31.07 5.16 -10.34
CA ALA A 17 31.09 4.48 -9.06
C ALA A 17 31.38 2.99 -9.17
N LEU A 18 30.83 2.30 -10.18
CA LEU A 18 31.08 0.88 -10.45
C LEU A 18 32.52 0.61 -10.91
N ASP A 19 33.08 1.49 -11.75
CA ASP A 19 34.44 1.38 -12.29
C ASP A 19 35.53 1.42 -11.20
N THR A 20 35.20 1.93 -10.00
CA THR A 20 36.12 1.84 -8.84
C THR A 20 36.42 0.40 -8.43
N GLY A 21 35.56 -0.57 -8.78
CA GLY A 21 35.69 -1.97 -8.41
C GLY A 21 35.63 -2.22 -6.89
N ASN A 22 35.27 -1.21 -6.09
CA ASN A 22 35.27 -1.27 -4.63
C ASN A 22 34.03 -0.58 -4.08
N ARG A 23 33.20 -1.35 -3.37
CA ARG A 23 31.93 -0.86 -2.81
C ARG A 23 32.07 0.38 -1.92
N GLY A 24 33.12 0.44 -1.09
CA GLY A 24 33.33 1.59 -0.22
C GLY A 24 33.58 2.88 -1.00
N PHE A 25 34.34 2.80 -2.10
CA PHE A 25 34.55 3.96 -2.99
C PHE A 25 33.32 4.25 -3.85
N SER A 26 32.60 3.24 -4.31
CA SER A 26 31.31 3.43 -5.00
C SER A 26 30.33 4.22 -4.12
N GLU A 27 30.20 3.85 -2.84
CA GLU A 27 29.30 4.50 -1.88
C GLU A 27 29.76 5.92 -1.49
N MET A 28 31.03 6.29 -1.72
CA MET A 28 31.48 7.67 -1.56
C MET A 28 31.08 8.56 -2.76
N LEU A 29 31.04 8.00 -3.97
CA LEU A 29 30.64 8.73 -5.18
C LEU A 29 29.11 8.82 -5.30
N VAL A 30 28.43 7.70 -5.03
CA VAL A 30 26.97 7.58 -5.01
C VAL A 30 26.55 7.09 -3.63
N PRO A 31 26.42 8.00 -2.63
CA PRO A 31 25.99 7.67 -1.27
C PRO A 31 24.49 7.35 -1.19
N ALA A 32 24.05 6.37 -1.98
CA ALA A 32 22.69 5.86 -1.99
C ALA A 32 22.72 4.35 -1.66
N SER A 33 21.89 3.94 -0.70
CA SER A 33 21.77 2.54 -0.28
C SER A 33 20.31 2.21 0.00
N ASP A 34 19.90 1.00 -0.41
CA ASP A 34 18.59 0.40 -0.09
C ASP A 34 18.53 -0.15 1.36
N GLY A 35 19.61 0.05 2.12
CA GLY A 35 19.75 -0.41 3.50
C GLY A 35 19.64 -1.93 3.64
N LEU A 36 19.58 -2.40 4.88
CA LEU A 36 19.50 -3.84 5.17
C LEU A 36 18.20 -4.50 4.69
N SER A 37 17.15 -3.72 4.42
CA SER A 37 15.88 -4.25 3.92
C SER A 37 16.04 -4.92 2.55
N GLY A 38 16.83 -4.29 1.65
CA GLY A 38 17.02 -4.77 0.28
C GLY A 38 15.72 -4.86 -0.53
N HIS A 39 14.66 -4.18 -0.09
CA HIS A 39 13.32 -4.30 -0.68
C HIS A 39 13.27 -3.69 -2.08
N GLY A 40 13.79 -2.47 -2.26
CA GLY A 40 13.84 -1.81 -3.56
C GLY A 40 14.70 -2.57 -4.56
N THR A 41 15.84 -3.12 -4.10
CA THR A 41 16.75 -3.97 -4.89
C THR A 41 16.04 -5.22 -5.38
N ALA A 42 15.33 -5.92 -4.50
CA ALA A 42 14.57 -7.10 -4.85
C ALA A 42 13.45 -6.78 -5.86
N VAL A 43 12.67 -5.72 -5.61
CA VAL A 43 11.59 -5.25 -6.50
C VAL A 43 12.13 -4.91 -7.89
N ALA A 44 13.18 -4.09 -7.98
CA ALA A 44 13.78 -3.69 -9.25
C ALA A 44 14.33 -4.90 -10.03
N SER A 45 14.94 -5.87 -9.33
CA SER A 45 15.51 -7.05 -9.98
C SER A 45 14.46 -7.96 -10.62
N ILE A 46 13.24 -8.03 -10.06
CA ILE A 46 12.14 -8.82 -10.62
C ILE A 46 11.61 -8.16 -11.90
N ALA A 47 11.50 -6.83 -11.91
CA ALA A 47 11.03 -6.10 -13.07
C ALA A 47 12.08 -6.04 -14.20
N ALA A 48 13.32 -5.71 -13.88
CA ALA A 48 14.35 -5.28 -14.85
C ALA A 48 15.76 -5.84 -14.56
N GLY A 49 15.90 -6.84 -13.69
CA GLY A 49 17.18 -7.50 -13.47
C GLY A 49 17.75 -8.15 -14.74
N SER A 50 19.08 -8.26 -14.83
CA SER A 50 19.76 -8.82 -16.01
C SER A 50 19.26 -10.23 -16.36
N ARG A 51 19.15 -10.52 -17.68
CA ARG A 51 18.72 -11.82 -18.21
C ARG A 51 19.55 -13.00 -17.68
N ASN A 52 20.84 -12.79 -17.45
CA ASN A 52 21.78 -13.84 -17.04
C ASN A 52 21.84 -14.01 -15.51
N SER A 53 21.02 -13.28 -14.75
CA SER A 53 20.91 -13.44 -13.30
C SER A 53 19.96 -14.59 -12.95
N GLN A 54 20.11 -15.20 -11.77
CA GLN A 54 19.18 -16.24 -11.28
C GLN A 54 17.77 -15.70 -11.02
N SER A 55 17.61 -14.39 -10.79
CA SER A 55 16.29 -13.75 -10.66
C SER A 55 15.66 -13.44 -12.01
N GLY A 56 16.47 -13.16 -13.05
CA GLY A 56 16.04 -12.90 -14.44
C GLY A 56 14.88 -11.92 -14.55
N GLY A 57 15.15 -10.62 -14.68
CA GLY A 57 14.09 -9.61 -14.81
C GLY A 57 13.26 -9.81 -16.08
N ILE A 58 11.98 -9.47 -16.00
CA ILE A 58 11.06 -9.60 -17.15
C ILE A 58 11.46 -8.65 -18.28
N ALA A 59 11.63 -7.37 -17.96
CA ALA A 59 12.08 -6.32 -18.88
C ALA A 59 13.59 -6.08 -18.73
N TYR A 60 14.40 -7.12 -18.95
CA TYR A 60 15.84 -7.10 -18.66
C TYR A 60 16.69 -6.12 -19.51
N GLU A 61 16.10 -5.47 -20.53
CA GLU A 61 16.73 -4.41 -21.34
C GLU A 61 16.14 -3.02 -21.05
N SER A 62 15.22 -2.89 -20.08
CA SER A 62 14.65 -1.58 -19.74
C SER A 62 15.60 -0.76 -18.89
N GLU A 63 15.61 0.56 -19.12
CA GLU A 63 16.25 1.53 -18.22
C GLU A 63 15.52 1.59 -16.88
N ILE A 64 16.27 1.87 -15.80
CA ILE A 64 15.75 1.92 -14.43
C ILE A 64 15.84 3.34 -13.88
N ILE A 65 14.72 3.89 -13.44
CA ILE A 65 14.68 5.07 -12.57
C ILE A 65 14.39 4.59 -11.16
N ALA A 66 15.36 4.72 -10.26
CA ALA A 66 15.20 4.40 -8.84
C ALA A 66 15.04 5.69 -8.03
N VAL A 67 13.97 5.78 -7.23
CA VAL A 67 13.73 6.91 -6.32
C VAL A 67 13.74 6.40 -4.88
N ALA A 68 14.81 6.70 -4.15
CA ALA A 68 14.91 6.40 -2.73
C ALA A 68 14.12 7.46 -1.93
N LEU A 69 13.02 7.03 -1.31
CA LEU A 69 12.12 7.94 -0.60
C LEU A 69 12.60 8.23 0.82
N LYS A 70 12.33 9.45 1.29
CA LYS A 70 12.63 9.86 2.66
C LYS A 70 11.88 8.95 3.66
N ARG A 71 12.59 8.52 4.70
CA ARG A 71 11.99 7.85 5.86
C ARG A 71 11.87 8.84 7.02
N THR A 72 10.69 8.91 7.61
CA THR A 72 10.39 9.76 8.77
C THR A 72 10.27 8.85 10.01
N GLY A 73 10.97 9.14 11.11
CA GLY A 73 10.77 8.43 12.39
C GLY A 73 11.96 7.64 12.97
N GLY A 74 13.20 7.84 12.51
CA GLY A 74 14.38 7.16 13.08
C GLY A 74 14.66 5.77 12.50
N SER A 75 15.75 5.14 12.96
CA SER A 75 16.32 3.89 12.40
C SER A 75 15.48 2.64 12.62
N ASP A 76 14.61 2.63 13.63
CA ASP A 76 13.70 1.52 13.94
C ASP A 76 12.24 1.98 13.74
N GLY A 77 11.69 1.74 12.56
CA GLY A 77 10.26 1.97 12.28
C GLY A 77 9.91 3.26 11.54
N GLY A 78 10.87 3.92 10.88
CA GLY A 78 10.55 5.08 10.05
C GLY A 78 9.59 4.72 8.90
N TYR A 79 8.59 5.55 8.63
CA TYR A 79 7.61 5.37 7.54
C TYR A 79 7.84 6.37 6.41
N THR A 80 7.34 6.06 5.22
CA THR A 80 7.36 6.97 4.07
C THR A 80 6.02 7.71 4.03
N ARG A 81 6.06 9.04 3.90
CA ARG A 81 4.84 9.85 3.80
C ARG A 81 4.33 9.80 2.37
N THR A 82 3.02 9.89 2.19
CA THR A 82 2.39 9.96 0.86
C THR A 82 2.92 11.12 0.01
N ILE A 83 3.25 12.25 0.63
CA ILE A 83 3.89 13.40 -0.04
C ILE A 83 5.23 13.02 -0.66
N ASP A 84 6.08 12.28 0.06
CA ASP A 84 7.39 11.87 -0.46
C ASP A 84 7.21 10.91 -1.66
N ILE A 85 6.19 10.04 -1.62
CA ILE A 85 5.83 9.15 -2.75
C ILE A 85 5.34 9.96 -3.95
N MET A 86 4.44 10.94 -3.74
CA MET A 86 3.93 11.80 -4.81
C MET A 86 5.07 12.57 -5.49
N GLU A 87 6.00 13.13 -4.73
CA GLU A 87 7.18 13.82 -5.28
C GLU A 87 8.10 12.87 -6.05
N GLY A 88 8.27 11.63 -5.58
CA GLY A 88 9.02 10.61 -6.31
C GLY A 88 8.37 10.20 -7.64
N ILE A 89 7.04 10.11 -7.67
CA ILE A 89 6.28 9.85 -8.89
C ILE A 89 6.41 11.02 -9.88
N ASP A 90 6.24 12.26 -9.42
CA ASP A 90 6.44 13.46 -10.25
C ASP A 90 7.85 13.50 -10.85
N TYR A 91 8.88 13.22 -10.04
CA TYR A 91 10.27 13.15 -10.52
C TYR A 91 10.44 12.09 -11.62
N ALA A 92 9.98 10.87 -11.39
CA ALA A 92 10.11 9.77 -12.34
C ALA A 92 9.39 10.07 -13.67
N LEU A 93 8.19 10.66 -13.60
CA LEU A 93 7.41 11.04 -14.77
C LEU A 93 8.09 12.16 -15.56
N ARG A 94 8.59 13.20 -14.88
CA ARG A 94 9.35 14.28 -15.52
C ARG A 94 10.61 13.76 -16.20
N LYS A 95 11.31 12.81 -15.57
CA LYS A 95 12.47 12.15 -16.18
C LYS A 95 12.12 11.32 -17.40
N ALA A 96 11.01 10.58 -17.38
CA ALA A 96 10.53 9.88 -18.56
C ALA A 96 10.22 10.82 -19.73
N ILE A 97 9.62 11.99 -19.44
CA ILE A 97 9.36 13.03 -20.45
C ILE A 97 10.68 13.62 -20.99
N GLU A 98 11.62 13.96 -20.11
CA GLU A 98 12.93 14.50 -20.47
C GLU A 98 13.73 13.54 -21.37
N LEU A 99 13.67 12.25 -21.07
CA LEU A 99 14.32 11.19 -21.85
C LEU A 99 13.50 10.76 -23.08
N ASN A 100 12.28 11.27 -23.25
CA ASN A 100 11.34 10.88 -24.32
C ASN A 100 11.06 9.36 -24.35
N MET A 101 10.89 8.74 -23.18
CA MET A 101 10.67 7.30 -23.02
C MET A 101 9.33 7.01 -22.33
N PRO A 102 8.58 5.97 -22.74
CA PRO A 102 7.43 5.49 -21.96
C PRO A 102 7.89 4.99 -20.58
N ILE A 103 7.01 5.07 -19.58
CA ILE A 103 7.35 4.67 -18.20
C ILE A 103 6.29 3.77 -17.57
N VAL A 104 6.76 2.72 -16.90
CA VAL A 104 5.98 1.94 -15.93
C VAL A 104 6.42 2.34 -14.53
N ILE A 105 5.48 2.79 -13.70
CA ILE A 105 5.75 3.21 -12.33
C ILE A 105 5.29 2.11 -11.39
N ASN A 106 6.22 1.39 -10.78
CA ASN A 106 5.92 0.33 -9.81
C ASN A 106 5.86 0.88 -8.38
N LEU A 107 4.70 0.77 -7.74
CA LEU A 107 4.49 1.11 -6.33
C LEU A 107 4.27 -0.17 -5.50
N SER A 108 5.38 -0.71 -4.98
CA SER A 108 5.36 -1.83 -4.01
C SER A 108 5.16 -1.33 -2.57
N PHE A 109 4.17 -0.47 -2.37
CA PHE A 109 3.83 0.21 -1.12
C PHE A 109 2.32 0.13 -0.87
N GLY A 110 1.92 0.09 0.40
CA GLY A 110 0.52 0.09 0.82
C GLY A 110 0.33 0.73 2.19
N THR A 111 -0.81 1.37 2.41
CA THR A 111 -1.25 1.85 3.72
C THR A 111 -2.74 1.62 3.94
N ASN A 112 -3.15 1.48 5.20
CA ASN A 112 -4.54 1.46 5.63
C ASN A 112 -5.04 2.86 6.08
N GLU A 113 -4.21 3.89 5.90
CA GLU A 113 -4.51 5.28 6.25
C GLU A 113 -5.41 5.93 5.20
N GLY A 114 -6.71 5.61 5.23
CA GLY A 114 -7.71 6.26 4.38
C GLY A 114 -9.02 5.50 4.32
N ALA A 115 -9.93 5.94 3.47
CA ALA A 115 -11.28 5.37 3.36
C ALA A 115 -11.37 4.17 2.40
N HIS A 116 -10.28 3.82 1.71
CA HIS A 116 -10.19 2.74 0.71
C HIS A 116 -11.21 2.86 -0.43
N ASP A 117 -11.66 4.08 -0.76
CA ASP A 117 -12.66 4.33 -1.80
C ASP A 117 -12.13 5.11 -3.02
N GLY A 118 -10.81 5.35 -3.10
CA GLY A 118 -10.20 6.01 -4.26
C GLY A 118 -10.16 7.52 -4.21
N ASN A 119 -10.61 8.16 -3.12
CA ASN A 119 -10.79 9.62 -3.07
C ASN A 119 -9.85 10.34 -2.10
N THR A 120 -8.84 9.68 -1.52
CA THR A 120 -7.80 10.42 -0.81
C THR A 120 -7.05 11.34 -1.78
N LEU A 121 -6.45 12.43 -1.28
CA LEU A 121 -5.60 13.31 -2.11
C LEU A 121 -4.48 12.53 -2.83
N PHE A 122 -3.94 11.51 -2.17
CA PHE A 122 -2.89 10.65 -2.72
C PHE A 122 -3.41 9.79 -3.89
N GLU A 123 -4.57 9.16 -3.73
CA GLU A 123 -5.19 8.35 -4.80
C GLU A 123 -5.67 9.21 -5.98
N ASN A 124 -6.23 10.39 -5.71
CA ASN A 124 -6.63 11.33 -6.75
C ASN A 124 -5.41 11.82 -7.54
N TYR A 125 -4.31 12.17 -6.87
CA TYR A 125 -3.07 12.52 -7.55
C TYR A 125 -2.57 11.40 -8.47
N ILE A 126 -2.55 10.15 -8.00
CA ILE A 126 -2.16 8.99 -8.84
C ILE A 126 -3.16 8.80 -9.99
N THR A 127 -4.45 9.05 -9.77
CA THR A 127 -5.47 8.98 -10.82
C THR A 127 -5.27 10.07 -11.88
N ASP A 128 -4.84 11.28 -11.48
CA ASP A 128 -4.71 12.44 -12.36
C ASP A 128 -3.44 12.41 -13.21
N ILE A 129 -2.35 11.84 -12.70
CA ILE A 129 -1.15 11.62 -13.53
C ILE A 129 -1.37 10.59 -14.63
N ASN A 130 -2.37 9.70 -14.50
CA ASN A 130 -2.78 8.80 -15.56
C ASN A 130 -3.42 9.63 -16.70
N GLY A 131 -2.62 9.92 -17.72
CA GLY A 131 -2.96 10.82 -18.83
C GLY A 131 -1.88 11.86 -19.13
N ILE A 132 -0.94 12.07 -18.21
CA ILE A 132 0.27 12.87 -18.44
C ILE A 132 1.36 11.96 -18.98
N TRP A 133 1.79 12.16 -20.23
CA TRP A 133 2.78 11.30 -20.88
C TRP A 133 2.32 9.83 -21.04
N LYS A 134 3.17 9.01 -21.68
CA LYS A 134 2.90 7.59 -21.92
C LYS A 134 3.28 6.79 -20.67
N ASN A 135 2.38 6.76 -19.69
CA ASN A 135 2.63 6.12 -18.39
C ASN A 135 1.58 5.07 -18.00
N ILE A 136 1.96 4.20 -17.08
CA ILE A 136 1.05 3.35 -16.30
C ILE A 136 1.61 3.19 -14.88
N VAL A 137 0.72 3.20 -13.88
CA VAL A 137 1.06 2.94 -12.48
C VAL A 137 0.60 1.53 -12.09
N VAL A 138 1.53 0.70 -11.63
CA VAL A 138 1.28 -0.66 -11.15
C VAL A 138 1.46 -0.67 -9.63
N VAL A 139 0.48 -1.16 -8.88
CA VAL A 139 0.44 -1.04 -7.42
C VAL A 139 0.22 -2.40 -6.78
N ALA A 140 1.03 -2.74 -5.77
CA ALA A 140 0.83 -3.94 -4.97
C ALA A 140 -0.45 -3.82 -4.11
N ALA A 141 -1.26 -4.87 -4.07
CA ALA A 141 -2.53 -4.86 -3.33
C ALA A 141 -2.38 -4.75 -1.80
N GLY A 142 -1.20 -5.12 -1.26
CA GLY A 142 -0.93 -5.16 0.17
C GLY A 142 -1.09 -6.55 0.76
N ASN A 143 -0.53 -6.76 1.96
CA ASN A 143 -0.45 -8.06 2.63
C ASN A 143 -1.47 -8.19 3.79
N GLU A 144 -2.60 -7.51 3.70
CA GLU A 144 -3.59 -7.39 4.79
C GLU A 144 -4.73 -8.43 4.74
N GLY A 145 -4.69 -9.36 3.78
CA GLY A 145 -5.80 -10.29 3.53
C GLY A 145 -6.17 -11.21 4.71
N ASP A 146 -5.22 -11.50 5.59
CA ASP A 146 -5.38 -12.31 6.79
C ASP A 146 -4.86 -11.61 8.07
N SER A 147 -4.57 -10.31 8.00
CA SER A 147 -3.97 -9.56 9.11
C SER A 147 -4.93 -9.24 10.26
N ARG A 148 -6.25 -9.30 10.00
CA ARG A 148 -7.32 -8.90 10.93
C ARG A 148 -7.32 -7.41 11.26
N HIS A 149 -6.83 -6.58 10.34
CA HIS A 149 -6.72 -5.13 10.52
C HIS A 149 -7.87 -4.33 9.91
N HIS A 150 -8.91 -5.00 9.40
CA HIS A 150 -10.13 -4.35 8.94
C HIS A 150 -11.36 -5.00 9.58
N VAL A 151 -12.36 -4.17 9.84
CA VAL A 151 -13.72 -4.62 10.13
C VAL A 151 -14.72 -3.62 9.57
N ARG A 152 -15.78 -4.16 8.97
CA ARG A 152 -16.99 -3.44 8.58
C ARG A 152 -18.10 -3.82 9.53
N THR A 153 -18.76 -2.81 10.10
CA THR A 153 -19.93 -2.99 10.98
C THR A 153 -21.09 -2.14 10.51
N ASP A 154 -22.30 -2.54 10.89
CA ASP A 154 -23.53 -1.82 10.60
C ASP A 154 -24.19 -1.40 11.92
N VAL A 155 -24.16 -0.10 12.22
CA VAL A 155 -24.75 0.47 13.44
C VAL A 155 -26.27 0.52 13.41
N SER A 156 -26.90 0.25 12.27
CA SER A 156 -28.35 0.04 12.18
C SER A 156 -28.78 -1.36 12.65
N SER A 157 -27.82 -2.29 12.74
CA SER A 157 -28.04 -3.62 13.28
C SER A 157 -28.01 -3.60 14.83
N ASN A 158 -28.38 -4.71 15.47
CA ASN A 158 -28.22 -4.87 16.92
C ASN A 158 -26.75 -4.94 17.39
N ILE A 159 -25.77 -4.83 16.46
CA ILE A 159 -24.34 -4.79 16.78
C ILE A 159 -23.97 -3.35 17.15
N ASN A 160 -23.76 -3.12 18.44
CA ASN A 160 -23.31 -1.83 18.96
C ASN A 160 -21.86 -1.84 19.45
N ARG A 161 -21.11 -2.95 19.26
CA ARG A 161 -19.77 -3.12 19.82
C ARG A 161 -18.84 -3.92 18.92
N THR A 162 -17.65 -3.36 18.69
CA THR A 162 -16.54 -3.99 17.96
C THR A 162 -15.32 -4.08 18.87
N GLU A 163 -14.68 -5.25 18.92
CA GLU A 163 -13.55 -5.54 19.81
C GLU A 163 -12.27 -5.77 19.02
N PHE A 164 -11.16 -5.28 19.56
CA PHE A 164 -9.82 -5.50 19.02
C PHE A 164 -8.83 -5.75 20.15
N ALA A 165 -7.84 -6.59 19.88
CA ALA A 165 -6.71 -6.82 20.78
C ALA A 165 -5.55 -5.92 20.39
N ILE A 166 -4.89 -5.36 21.39
CA ILE A 166 -3.55 -4.77 21.25
C ILE A 166 -2.55 -5.75 21.86
N GLY A 167 -1.55 -6.15 21.07
CA GLY A 167 -0.46 -7.02 21.50
C GLY A 167 0.55 -6.33 22.42
N ASP A 168 1.50 -7.09 22.93
CA ASP A 168 2.59 -6.53 23.73
C ASP A 168 3.58 -5.73 22.87
N ASN A 169 4.30 -4.79 23.50
CA ASN A 169 5.36 -3.97 22.89
C ASN A 169 4.91 -2.95 21.83
N GLU A 170 3.62 -2.64 21.75
CA GLU A 170 3.10 -1.60 20.85
C GLU A 170 3.42 -0.20 21.39
N LYS A 171 4.07 0.64 20.59
CA LYS A 171 4.46 2.01 21.02
C LYS A 171 3.44 3.08 20.64
N ASN A 172 2.63 2.83 19.63
CA ASN A 172 1.59 3.72 19.15
C ASN A 172 0.64 2.92 18.27
N ILE A 173 -0.64 2.90 18.61
CA ILE A 173 -1.69 2.34 17.76
C ILE A 173 -2.52 3.49 17.21
N ARG A 174 -2.74 3.48 15.91
CA ARG A 174 -3.73 4.33 15.26
C ARG A 174 -4.95 3.49 14.88
N LEU A 175 -6.13 4.08 14.92
CA LEU A 175 -7.37 3.46 14.46
C LEU A 175 -8.11 4.48 13.60
N PHE A 176 -8.45 4.08 12.39
CA PHE A 176 -9.13 4.92 11.41
C PHE A 176 -10.58 4.48 11.30
N ILE A 177 -11.51 5.27 11.86
CA ILE A 177 -12.94 4.96 11.86
C ILE A 177 -13.64 5.84 10.82
N TRP A 178 -14.14 5.22 9.75
CA TRP A 178 -14.85 5.91 8.67
C TRP A 178 -16.34 5.69 8.77
N LYS A 179 -17.10 6.78 8.79
CA LYS A 179 -18.58 6.77 8.80
C LYS A 179 -19.15 7.73 7.75
N TYR A 180 -20.39 7.49 7.36
CA TYR A 180 -21.14 8.48 6.58
C TYR A 180 -21.46 9.69 7.45
N PHE A 181 -21.28 10.90 6.90
CA PHE A 181 -21.59 12.14 7.60
C PHE A 181 -23.06 12.24 8.01
N GLN A 182 -23.94 11.63 7.21
CA GLN A 182 -25.39 11.68 7.39
C GLN A 182 -25.91 10.79 8.53
N ASP A 183 -25.06 9.92 9.10
CA ASP A 183 -25.44 9.04 10.21
C ASP A 183 -25.18 9.72 11.56
N GLU A 184 -26.19 9.72 12.43
CA GLU A 184 -26.17 10.37 13.74
C GLU A 184 -26.04 9.35 14.88
N PHE A 185 -24.82 9.15 15.36
CA PHE A 185 -24.49 8.32 16.51
C PHE A 185 -23.20 8.82 17.19
N GLU A 186 -23.04 8.48 18.45
CA GLU A 186 -21.80 8.68 19.20
C GLU A 186 -20.93 7.43 19.16
N ILE A 187 -19.61 7.64 19.19
CA ILE A 187 -18.58 6.61 19.19
C ILE A 187 -17.84 6.67 20.52
N TYR A 188 -17.72 5.53 21.19
CA TYR A 188 -17.04 5.39 22.46
C TYR A 188 -15.88 4.40 22.37
N LEU A 189 -14.70 4.83 22.80
CA LEU A 189 -13.56 3.96 23.05
C LEU A 189 -13.61 3.43 24.48
N ASN A 190 -13.61 2.12 24.62
CA ASN A 190 -13.52 1.42 25.90
C ASN A 190 -12.12 0.83 26.08
N THR A 191 -11.46 1.18 27.18
CA THR A 191 -10.08 0.78 27.49
C THR A 191 -10.04 -0.46 28.39
N PRO A 192 -8.94 -1.25 28.39
CA PRO A 192 -8.72 -2.33 29.35
C PRO A 192 -8.73 -1.87 30.82
N SER A 193 -8.44 -0.58 31.06
CA SER A 193 -8.49 0.03 32.39
C SER A 193 -9.90 0.36 32.87
N GLY A 194 -10.94 0.09 32.06
CA GLY A 194 -12.34 0.30 32.39
C GLY A 194 -12.85 1.72 32.09
N LYS A 195 -12.06 2.55 31.39
CA LYS A 195 -12.53 3.87 30.96
C LYS A 195 -13.38 3.76 29.70
N ARG A 196 -14.43 4.58 29.64
CA ARG A 196 -15.27 4.81 28.46
C ARG A 196 -15.11 6.26 28.03
N ILE A 197 -14.62 6.49 26.82
CA ILE A 197 -14.24 7.81 26.31
C ILE A 197 -15.08 8.09 25.07
N ASN A 198 -15.87 9.17 25.08
CA ASN A 198 -16.56 9.62 23.87
C ASN A 198 -15.53 10.21 22.89
N ILE A 199 -15.36 9.58 21.73
CA ILE A 199 -14.40 9.97 20.70
C ILE A 199 -15.10 10.55 19.46
N SER A 200 -16.36 10.94 19.59
CA SER A 200 -17.15 11.53 18.48
C SER A 200 -16.67 12.92 18.06
N ASN A 201 -15.80 13.55 18.85
CA ASN A 201 -15.18 14.86 18.60
C ASN A 201 -13.70 14.80 18.99
N ASP A 202 -13.00 15.92 18.78
CA ASP A 202 -11.62 16.09 19.23
C ASP A 202 -11.52 15.91 20.75
N VAL A 203 -10.70 14.94 21.16
CA VAL A 203 -10.52 14.60 22.57
C VAL A 203 -9.07 14.27 22.84
N THR A 204 -8.52 14.84 23.91
CA THR A 204 -7.22 14.46 24.46
C THR A 204 -7.41 13.96 25.88
N VAL A 205 -7.04 12.71 26.13
CA VAL A 205 -6.98 12.12 27.46
C VAL A 205 -5.52 11.81 27.76
N SER A 206 -4.99 12.34 28.86
CA SER A 206 -3.69 11.92 29.37
C SER A 206 -3.82 11.29 30.74
N SER A 207 -3.13 10.17 30.96
CA SER A 207 -3.12 9.49 32.25
C SER A 207 -1.88 8.63 32.48
N GLN A 208 -1.77 8.03 33.67
CA GLN A 208 -0.69 7.10 33.99
C GLN A 208 -0.80 5.78 33.19
N ARG A 209 -2.00 5.40 32.73
CA ARG A 209 -2.25 4.11 32.08
C ARG A 209 -2.33 4.19 30.57
N GLU A 210 -3.03 5.19 30.06
CA GLU A 210 -3.17 5.40 28.62
C GLU A 210 -3.24 6.89 28.27
N ASN A 211 -2.68 7.23 27.12
CA ASN A 211 -2.80 8.52 26.49
C ASN A 211 -3.61 8.33 25.19
N ILE A 212 -4.73 9.03 25.06
CA ILE A 212 -5.65 8.91 23.91
C ILE A 212 -5.80 10.28 23.26
N GLU A 213 -5.69 10.31 21.94
CA GLU A 213 -6.01 11.47 21.12
C GLU A 213 -6.98 11.03 20.04
N SER A 214 -8.12 11.72 19.94
CA SER A 214 -9.09 11.54 18.87
C SER A 214 -9.18 12.83 18.10
N VAL A 215 -9.21 12.75 16.77
CA VAL A 215 -9.40 13.87 15.85
C VAL A 215 -10.54 13.54 14.90
N LEU A 216 -11.53 14.42 14.82
CA LEU A 216 -12.63 14.32 13.86
C LEU A 216 -12.29 15.13 12.60
N ALA A 217 -12.10 14.43 11.48
CA ALA A 217 -12.02 15.06 10.17
C ALA A 217 -13.41 15.11 9.53
N MET A 218 -13.84 16.34 9.22
CA MET A 218 -15.10 16.62 8.53
C MET A 218 -15.01 16.29 7.03
N PRO A 219 -16.16 16.11 6.35
CA PRO A 219 -16.19 15.94 4.90
C PRO A 219 -15.40 17.04 4.18
N THR A 220 -14.78 16.67 3.07
CA THR A 220 -13.97 17.58 2.24
C THR A 220 -14.54 17.63 0.82
N PRO A 221 -14.05 18.50 -0.07
CA PRO A 221 -14.45 18.46 -1.48
C PRO A 221 -14.23 17.11 -2.18
N TYR A 222 -13.42 16.21 -1.61
CA TYR A 222 -13.08 14.91 -2.19
C TYR A 222 -13.80 13.74 -1.51
N THR A 223 -14.32 13.90 -0.28
CA THR A 223 -15.04 12.83 0.42
C THR A 223 -16.22 13.35 1.22
N SER A 224 -17.36 12.65 1.13
CA SER A 224 -18.57 12.91 1.91
C SER A 224 -18.59 12.20 3.27
N LYS A 225 -17.59 11.35 3.54
CA LYS A 225 -17.44 10.62 4.80
C LYS A 225 -16.69 11.46 5.84
N GLN A 226 -16.88 11.09 7.10
CA GLN A 226 -16.06 11.55 8.22
C GLN A 226 -15.02 10.49 8.57
N LEU A 227 -13.86 10.94 9.06
CA LEU A 227 -12.87 10.11 9.70
C LEU A 227 -12.79 10.51 11.18
N VAL A 228 -12.86 9.53 12.07
CA VAL A 228 -12.39 9.67 13.45
C VAL A 228 -11.07 8.91 13.54
N GLU A 229 -9.96 9.65 13.61
CA GLU A 229 -8.63 9.08 13.83
C GLU A 229 -8.35 9.04 15.32
N VAL A 230 -8.06 7.86 15.85
CA VAL A 230 -7.73 7.65 17.26
C VAL A 230 -6.29 7.20 17.38
N SER A 231 -5.45 7.97 18.07
CA SER A 231 -4.10 7.58 18.49
C SER A 231 -4.12 7.13 19.95
N ILE A 232 -3.63 5.91 20.17
CA ILE A 232 -3.49 5.26 21.46
C ILE A 232 -1.99 5.13 21.74
N ARG A 233 -1.53 5.84 22.77
CA ARG A 233 -0.12 5.91 23.18
C ARG A 233 0.05 5.39 24.62
N PRO A 234 1.25 4.93 24.99
CA PRO A 234 1.58 4.55 26.35
C PRO A 234 1.19 5.66 27.33
N GLY A 235 0.65 5.29 28.50
CA GLY A 235 0.48 6.24 29.60
C GLY A 235 1.83 6.81 30.07
N ASN A 236 1.79 7.90 30.83
CA ASN A 236 3.01 8.64 31.20
C ASN A 236 4.03 7.85 32.03
N SER A 237 3.66 6.67 32.54
CA SER A 237 4.52 5.76 33.31
C SER A 237 4.85 4.45 32.58
N LEU A 238 4.56 4.36 31.27
CA LEU A 238 4.72 3.13 30.49
C LEU A 238 5.50 3.39 29.21
N ASP A 239 6.26 2.39 28.77
CA ASP A 239 6.98 2.43 27.49
C ASP A 239 6.12 1.94 26.31
N TYR A 240 5.05 1.20 26.62
CA TYR A 240 4.18 0.54 25.65
C TYR A 240 2.71 0.76 25.99
N VAL A 241 1.86 0.70 24.95
CA VAL A 241 0.41 0.69 25.08
C VAL A 241 0.00 -0.54 25.89
N ILE A 242 -1.00 -0.38 26.74
CA ILE A 242 -1.54 -1.50 27.52
C ILE A 242 -2.12 -2.55 26.57
N SER A 243 -1.54 -3.74 26.60
CA SER A 243 -2.04 -4.90 25.87
C SER A 243 -3.35 -5.41 26.47
N GLY A 244 -4.14 -6.08 25.63
CA GLY A 244 -5.44 -6.61 26.01
C GLY A 244 -6.56 -6.17 25.06
N ILE A 245 -7.80 -6.39 25.50
CA ILE A 245 -8.99 -6.16 24.67
C ILE A 245 -9.47 -4.72 24.86
N TRP A 246 -9.51 -4.00 23.75
CA TRP A 246 -10.13 -2.70 23.59
C TRP A 246 -11.42 -2.87 22.81
N SER A 247 -12.33 -1.90 22.89
CA SER A 247 -13.53 -1.94 22.05
C SER A 247 -14.08 -0.58 21.69
N ILE A 248 -14.68 -0.51 20.51
CA ILE A 248 -15.48 0.62 20.03
C ILE A 248 -16.95 0.28 20.26
N GLU A 249 -17.68 1.22 20.84
CA GLU A 249 -19.11 1.11 21.09
C GLU A 249 -19.84 2.27 20.41
N PHE A 250 -21.01 1.98 19.83
CA PHE A 250 -21.83 2.93 19.10
C PHE A 250 -23.13 3.20 19.86
N ALA A 251 -23.49 4.47 20.04
CA ALA A 251 -24.75 4.88 20.64
C ALA A 251 -25.53 5.75 19.65
N VAL A 252 -26.63 5.22 19.11
CA VAL A 252 -27.48 5.95 18.16
C VAL A 252 -28.13 7.13 18.88
N THR A 253 -27.88 8.35 18.39
CA THR A 253 -28.40 9.60 18.95
C THR A 253 -29.44 10.26 18.06
N GLY A 254 -29.52 9.84 16.79
CA GLY A 254 -30.46 10.40 15.84
C GLY A 254 -30.72 9.46 14.66
N THR A 255 -30.85 10.04 13.47
CA THR A 255 -31.18 9.28 12.27
C THR A 255 -29.97 8.53 11.72
N ILE A 256 -30.14 7.23 11.47
CA ILE A 256 -29.21 6.43 10.69
C ILE A 256 -29.73 6.34 9.24
N LYS A 257 -28.91 6.74 8.27
CA LYS A 257 -29.19 6.70 6.83
C LYS A 257 -28.53 5.53 6.15
N CYS A 258 -27.25 5.27 6.44
CA CYS A 258 -26.48 4.16 5.87
C CYS A 258 -26.12 3.13 6.94
N GLY A 259 -25.58 3.56 8.08
CA GLY A 259 -25.22 2.68 9.20
C GLY A 259 -23.87 1.98 9.03
N ILE A 260 -23.26 2.01 7.84
CA ILE A 260 -21.98 1.37 7.59
C ILE A 260 -20.83 2.17 8.21
N VAL A 261 -20.03 1.48 9.00
CA VAL A 261 -18.77 1.96 9.56
C VAL A 261 -17.66 0.99 9.18
N ASP A 262 -16.64 1.50 8.53
CA ASP A 262 -15.42 0.76 8.26
C ASP A 262 -14.31 1.23 9.22
N MET A 263 -13.58 0.28 9.80
CA MET A 263 -12.49 0.55 10.72
C MET A 263 -11.23 -0.17 10.26
N TRP A 264 -10.14 0.57 10.16
CA TRP A 264 -8.82 0.00 9.86
C TRP A 264 -7.79 0.30 10.94
N LEU A 265 -6.98 -0.71 11.23
CA LEU A 265 -5.72 -0.58 11.95
C LEU A 265 -4.56 -0.41 10.93
N PRO A 266 -3.39 0.09 11.36
CA PRO A 266 -2.17 0.11 10.56
C PRO A 266 -1.84 -1.25 9.95
N THR A 267 -1.00 -1.25 8.92
CA THR A 267 -0.65 -2.48 8.22
C THR A 267 0.15 -3.46 9.10
N ILE A 268 0.20 -4.72 8.68
CA ILE A 268 0.96 -5.79 9.34
C ILE A 268 2.44 -5.45 9.52
N GLU A 269 3.03 -4.66 8.62
CA GLU A 269 4.42 -4.20 8.77
C GLU A 269 4.60 -3.20 9.91
N ALA A 270 3.53 -2.52 10.34
CA ALA A 270 3.57 -1.52 11.41
C ALA A 270 3.27 -2.12 12.80
N ILE A 271 2.32 -3.05 12.90
CA ILE A 271 1.79 -3.54 14.19
C ILE A 271 1.76 -5.07 14.31
N GLY A 272 2.27 -5.81 13.32
CA GLY A 272 2.33 -7.27 13.33
C GLY A 272 0.96 -7.95 13.39
N LEU A 273 0.93 -9.22 13.81
CA LEU A 273 -0.28 -10.05 13.87
C LEU A 273 -0.87 -10.18 15.27
N SER A 274 -0.15 -9.78 16.32
CA SER A 274 -0.64 -9.86 17.71
C SER A 274 -1.70 -8.81 18.02
N THR A 275 -1.73 -7.73 17.23
CA THR A 275 -2.72 -6.66 17.29
C THR A 275 -3.74 -6.87 16.18
N GLY A 276 -5.04 -6.68 16.44
CA GLY A 276 -6.07 -6.90 15.41
C GLY A 276 -7.49 -7.06 15.95
N PHE A 277 -8.48 -6.95 15.07
CA PHE A 277 -9.88 -7.16 15.40
C PHE A 277 -10.16 -8.61 15.78
N LEU A 278 -11.03 -8.83 16.78
CA LEU A 278 -11.42 -10.18 17.20
C LEU A 278 -12.41 -10.84 16.23
N ARG A 279 -13.19 -10.02 15.52
CA ARG A 279 -14.14 -10.43 14.47
C ARG A 279 -13.90 -9.56 13.23
N PRO A 280 -12.80 -9.78 12.51
CA PRO A 280 -12.45 -8.95 11.36
C PRO A 280 -13.37 -9.24 10.17
N SER A 281 -13.47 -8.27 9.27
CA SER A 281 -14.00 -8.51 7.93
C SER A 281 -12.86 -9.01 7.04
N PRO A 282 -13.03 -10.10 6.29
CA PRO A 282 -11.95 -10.67 5.47
C PRO A 282 -11.71 -9.91 4.15
N ASP A 283 -12.61 -9.01 3.80
CA ASP A 283 -12.69 -8.32 2.51
C ASP A 283 -12.43 -6.81 2.69
N THR A 284 -12.22 -6.06 1.61
CA THR A 284 -11.84 -4.62 1.68
C THR A 284 -10.50 -4.40 2.39
N THR A 285 -9.56 -5.31 2.15
CA THR A 285 -8.19 -5.31 2.71
C THR A 285 -7.14 -4.87 1.68
N VAL A 286 -7.53 -4.57 0.44
CA VAL A 286 -6.62 -3.91 -0.51
C VAL A 286 -6.22 -2.56 0.04
N THR A 287 -4.90 -2.33 0.14
CA THR A 287 -4.31 -1.12 0.70
C THR A 287 -4.33 0.05 -0.28
N ILE A 288 -4.26 1.27 0.25
CA ILE A 288 -4.07 2.49 -0.54
C ILE A 288 -2.59 2.55 -0.98
N PRO A 289 -2.26 2.84 -2.25
CA PRO A 289 -3.14 3.38 -3.29
C PRO A 289 -3.59 2.35 -4.33
N ALA A 290 -3.55 1.04 -4.06
CA ALA A 290 -4.07 0.04 -5.01
C ALA A 290 -5.60 0.15 -5.20
N THR A 291 -6.26 0.88 -4.31
CA THR A 291 -7.66 1.33 -4.41
C THR A 291 -7.85 2.56 -5.31
N ALA A 292 -6.81 3.23 -5.80
CA ALA A 292 -6.93 4.35 -6.72
C ALA A 292 -7.63 3.96 -8.04
N ARG A 293 -8.11 4.95 -8.79
CA ARG A 293 -8.67 4.70 -10.14
C ARG A 293 -7.53 4.70 -11.16
N LYS A 294 -7.73 3.98 -12.26
CA LYS A 294 -6.80 3.93 -13.40
C LYS A 294 -5.39 3.40 -13.09
N VAL A 295 -5.26 2.61 -12.02
CA VAL A 295 -4.02 1.91 -11.68
C VAL A 295 -4.19 0.42 -11.91
N LEU A 296 -3.09 -0.28 -12.21
CA LEU A 296 -3.07 -1.73 -12.27
C LEU A 296 -2.76 -2.30 -10.89
N SER A 297 -3.80 -2.64 -10.12
CA SER A 297 -3.64 -3.25 -8.79
C SER A 297 -3.38 -4.75 -8.89
N VAL A 298 -2.33 -5.22 -8.20
CA VAL A 298 -1.77 -6.57 -8.34
C VAL A 298 -1.78 -7.30 -7.00
N GLY A 299 -2.55 -8.37 -6.90
CA GLY A 299 -2.52 -9.32 -5.78
C GLY A 299 -1.45 -10.41 -5.94
N ALA A 300 -1.34 -11.28 -4.94
CA ALA A 300 -0.35 -12.35 -4.90
C ALA A 300 -0.98 -13.74 -5.04
N PHE A 301 -0.39 -14.53 -5.94
CA PHE A 301 -0.66 -15.94 -6.12
C PHE A 301 0.50 -16.77 -5.58
N ASN A 302 0.18 -17.91 -4.96
CA ASN A 302 1.16 -18.90 -4.55
C ASN A 302 1.33 -19.95 -5.65
N GLN A 303 2.40 -19.81 -6.43
CA GLN A 303 2.63 -20.68 -7.58
C GLN A 303 2.94 -22.13 -7.21
N ASP A 304 3.43 -22.40 -6.01
CA ASP A 304 3.77 -23.77 -5.57
C ASP A 304 2.52 -24.50 -5.07
N ALA A 305 1.63 -23.78 -4.39
CA ALA A 305 0.36 -24.31 -3.89
C ALA A 305 -0.77 -24.31 -4.94
N GLY A 306 -0.61 -23.58 -6.05
CA GLY A 306 -1.66 -23.43 -7.05
C GLY A 306 -2.88 -22.66 -6.54
N SER A 307 -2.71 -21.75 -5.58
CA SER A 307 -3.81 -21.07 -4.90
C SER A 307 -3.50 -19.59 -4.64
N MET A 308 -4.55 -18.82 -4.37
CA MET A 308 -4.41 -17.45 -3.88
C MET A 308 -3.57 -17.40 -2.60
N ALA A 309 -2.66 -16.42 -2.49
CA ALA A 309 -1.89 -16.22 -1.27
C ALA A 309 -2.81 -15.67 -0.15
N PRO A 310 -2.83 -16.28 1.05
CA PRO A 310 -3.76 -15.87 2.12
C PRO A 310 -3.66 -14.39 2.51
N PHE A 311 -2.43 -13.86 2.55
CA PHE A 311 -2.13 -12.47 2.87
C PHE A 311 -2.52 -11.48 1.78
N SER A 312 -2.78 -11.91 0.54
CA SER A 312 -3.07 -10.98 -0.56
C SER A 312 -4.31 -10.16 -0.23
N GLY A 313 -4.18 -8.83 -0.27
CA GLY A 313 -5.30 -7.90 -0.08
C GLY A 313 -6.46 -8.22 -1.01
N ARG A 314 -7.68 -8.12 -0.47
CA ARG A 314 -8.93 -8.55 -1.10
C ARG A 314 -9.86 -7.37 -1.27
N GLY A 315 -10.53 -7.30 -2.41
CA GLY A 315 -11.54 -6.30 -2.67
C GLY A 315 -12.87 -6.63 -2.00
N TYR A 316 -13.94 -5.93 -2.37
CA TYR A 316 -13.94 -4.74 -3.23
C TYR A 316 -13.25 -3.55 -2.54
N THR A 317 -13.06 -2.42 -3.24
CA THR A 317 -12.83 -1.14 -2.54
C THR A 317 -14.03 -0.82 -1.65
N ALA A 318 -13.88 0.12 -0.73
CA ALA A 318 -14.99 0.49 0.16
C ALA A 318 -16.20 1.07 -0.60
N ASP A 319 -16.00 1.62 -1.81
CA ASP A 319 -17.05 2.05 -2.76
C ASP A 319 -17.49 0.97 -3.78
N GLY A 320 -17.03 -0.28 -3.63
CA GLY A 320 -17.52 -1.43 -4.42
C GLY A 320 -16.83 -1.68 -5.75
N ARG A 321 -15.67 -1.06 -6.03
CA ARG A 321 -14.89 -1.29 -7.25
C ARG A 321 -14.03 -2.53 -7.12
N LEU A 322 -13.94 -3.29 -8.22
CA LEU A 322 -13.15 -4.51 -8.28
C LEU A 322 -11.66 -4.20 -8.13
N VAL A 323 -11.06 -4.73 -7.07
CA VAL A 323 -9.61 -4.75 -6.80
C VAL A 323 -9.25 -6.04 -6.05
N PRO A 324 -8.03 -6.59 -6.16
CA PRO A 324 -7.05 -6.25 -7.19
C PRO A 324 -7.61 -6.53 -8.59
N LEU A 325 -7.02 -5.93 -9.63
CA LEU A 325 -7.46 -6.19 -11.01
C LEU A 325 -6.92 -7.50 -11.55
N ILE A 326 -5.73 -7.92 -11.11
CA ILE A 326 -5.08 -9.17 -11.51
C ILE A 326 -4.22 -9.69 -10.36
N VAL A 327 -3.72 -10.91 -10.49
CA VAL A 327 -2.74 -11.48 -9.57
C VAL A 327 -1.51 -11.99 -10.33
N ALA A 328 -0.38 -12.04 -9.64
CA ALA A 328 0.85 -12.62 -10.14
C ALA A 328 1.58 -13.38 -9.03
N TYR A 329 2.58 -14.17 -9.42
CA TYR A 329 3.39 -14.96 -8.49
C TYR A 329 4.07 -14.05 -7.46
N GLY A 330 3.69 -14.23 -6.18
CA GLY A 330 4.13 -13.39 -5.08
C GLY A 330 4.63 -14.15 -3.86
N VAL A 331 4.80 -15.47 -3.94
CA VAL A 331 5.32 -16.31 -2.84
C VAL A 331 6.66 -16.89 -3.25
N ASP A 332 7.65 -16.90 -2.36
CA ASP A 332 8.99 -17.47 -2.59
C ASP A 332 9.68 -17.05 -3.91
N VAL A 333 9.50 -15.78 -4.30
CA VAL A 333 10.05 -15.23 -5.54
C VAL A 333 11.55 -14.98 -5.38
N THR A 334 12.37 -15.52 -6.29
CA THR A 334 13.81 -15.21 -6.36
C THR A 334 14.03 -13.77 -6.78
N ALA A 335 14.83 -13.03 -6.03
CA ALA A 335 15.20 -11.65 -6.31
C ALA A 335 16.66 -11.38 -5.93
N ALA A 336 17.24 -10.27 -6.41
CA ALA A 336 18.56 -9.82 -5.98
C ALA A 336 18.57 -9.44 -4.49
N GLY A 337 19.59 -9.87 -3.76
CA GLY A 337 19.80 -9.57 -2.35
C GLY A 337 20.60 -8.29 -2.12
N TYR A 338 20.33 -7.59 -1.02
CA TYR A 338 21.23 -6.54 -0.54
C TYR A 338 22.60 -7.14 -0.22
N GLY A 339 23.68 -6.46 -0.65
CA GLY A 339 25.03 -7.00 -0.48
C GLY A 339 25.51 -7.88 -1.64
N GLY A 340 24.62 -8.24 -2.57
CA GLY A 340 24.86 -9.20 -3.64
C GLY A 340 24.15 -10.54 -3.39
N GLY A 341 24.25 -11.44 -4.37
CA GLY A 341 23.58 -12.75 -4.32
C GLY A 341 22.06 -12.65 -4.52
N TYR A 342 21.36 -13.72 -4.11
CA TYR A 342 19.91 -13.86 -4.31
C TYR A 342 19.20 -14.19 -3.01
N VAL A 343 17.98 -13.70 -2.89
CA VAL A 343 17.08 -13.91 -1.76
C VAL A 343 15.72 -14.39 -2.27
N ARG A 344 14.99 -15.08 -1.40
CA ARG A 344 13.59 -15.42 -1.63
C ARG A 344 12.70 -14.45 -0.87
N LYS A 345 11.68 -13.93 -1.55
CA LYS A 345 10.79 -12.90 -1.01
C LYS A 345 9.33 -13.26 -1.27
N THR A 346 8.48 -12.93 -0.30
CA THR A 346 7.04 -13.21 -0.32
C THR A 346 6.27 -11.92 0.00
N GLY A 347 5.20 -11.66 -0.76
CA GLY A 347 4.36 -10.46 -0.62
C GLY A 347 3.87 -9.94 -1.97
N THR A 348 2.78 -9.16 -1.96
CA THR A 348 2.28 -8.48 -3.17
C THR A 348 3.33 -7.52 -3.76
N SER A 349 4.24 -7.01 -2.92
CA SER A 349 5.40 -6.21 -3.34
C SER A 349 6.30 -6.91 -4.36
N PHE A 350 6.26 -8.24 -4.45
CA PHE A 350 7.08 -9.05 -5.38
C PHE A 350 6.25 -9.62 -6.56
N ALA A 351 4.92 -9.53 -6.48
CA ALA A 351 4.01 -9.80 -7.59
C ALA A 351 3.90 -8.58 -8.53
N ALA A 352 3.70 -7.39 -7.98
CA ALA A 352 3.62 -6.13 -8.73
C ALA A 352 4.78 -5.89 -9.71
N PRO A 353 6.07 -6.06 -9.35
CA PRO A 353 7.16 -5.82 -10.30
C PRO A 353 7.19 -6.79 -11.48
N LYS A 354 6.63 -8.00 -11.37
CA LYS A 354 6.48 -8.91 -12.53
C LYS A 354 5.54 -8.30 -13.56
N ILE A 355 4.40 -7.81 -13.08
CA ILE A 355 3.41 -7.10 -13.90
C ILE A 355 4.00 -5.82 -14.49
N SER A 356 4.81 -5.09 -13.71
CA SER A 356 5.50 -3.91 -14.20
C SER A 356 6.45 -4.23 -15.36
N GLY A 357 7.20 -5.32 -15.28
CA GLY A 357 8.04 -5.78 -16.38
C GLY A 357 7.23 -6.22 -17.61
N TYR A 358 6.13 -6.94 -17.45
CA TYR A 358 5.25 -7.29 -18.57
C TYR A 358 4.63 -6.05 -19.22
N ALA A 359 4.20 -5.08 -18.42
CA ALA A 359 3.69 -3.80 -18.91
C ALA A 359 4.76 -3.07 -19.74
N ALA A 360 6.02 -3.08 -19.30
CA ALA A 360 7.12 -2.47 -20.04
C ALA A 360 7.35 -3.15 -21.41
N CYS A 361 7.31 -4.49 -21.48
CA CYS A 361 7.38 -5.22 -22.75
C CYS A 361 6.20 -4.91 -23.68
N ILE A 362 4.98 -4.79 -23.14
CA ILE A 362 3.78 -4.40 -23.91
C ILE A 362 3.91 -2.97 -24.44
N MET A 363 4.42 -2.05 -23.63
CA MET A 363 4.70 -0.66 -24.03
C MET A 363 5.82 -0.59 -25.07
N GLU A 364 6.85 -1.42 -25.00
CA GLU A 364 7.88 -1.53 -26.03
C GLU A 364 7.25 -1.94 -27.37
N TRP A 365 6.44 -3.00 -27.37
CA TRP A 365 5.75 -3.47 -28.57
C TRP A 365 4.82 -2.40 -29.15
N GLY A 366 3.99 -1.76 -28.32
CA GLY A 366 3.01 -0.77 -28.76
C GLY A 366 3.65 0.55 -29.18
N ILE A 367 4.42 1.15 -28.27
CA ILE A 367 4.90 2.52 -28.37
C ILE A 367 6.23 2.61 -29.11
N VAL A 368 7.23 1.83 -28.68
CA VAL A 368 8.60 1.94 -29.22
C VAL A 368 8.65 1.35 -30.63
N ARG A 369 8.05 0.18 -30.83
CA ARG A 369 7.96 -0.48 -32.15
C ARG A 369 6.78 0.01 -33.00
N ARG A 370 6.01 1.00 -32.52
CA ARG A 370 4.91 1.68 -33.22
C ARG A 370 3.80 0.77 -33.74
N ASN A 371 3.51 -0.33 -33.05
CA ASN A 371 2.33 -1.15 -33.36
C ASN A 371 1.03 -0.51 -32.85
N ASP A 372 1.12 0.23 -31.74
CA ASP A 372 0.00 0.94 -31.12
C ASP A 372 0.55 2.01 -30.14
N GLU A 373 0.73 3.24 -30.63
CA GLU A 373 1.39 4.30 -29.85
C GLU A 373 0.61 4.74 -28.61
N ASN A 374 -0.66 4.31 -28.49
CA ASN A 374 -1.56 4.57 -27.37
C ASN A 374 -1.61 3.41 -26.35
N MET A 375 -0.69 2.44 -26.43
CA MET A 375 -0.66 1.25 -25.56
C MET A 375 -0.11 1.56 -24.16
N TYR A 376 -0.90 2.27 -23.35
CA TYR A 376 -0.60 2.61 -21.95
C TYR A 376 -1.90 2.89 -21.17
N GLY A 377 -1.81 3.18 -19.87
CA GLY A 377 -2.95 3.43 -18.99
C GLY A 377 -4.05 2.36 -19.09
N GLU A 378 -5.31 2.80 -19.10
CA GLU A 378 -6.50 1.92 -19.15
C GLU A 378 -6.49 0.95 -20.34
N LYS A 379 -5.90 1.34 -21.48
CA LYS A 379 -5.83 0.46 -22.65
C LYS A 379 -4.95 -0.76 -22.35
N LEU A 380 -3.76 -0.53 -21.79
CA LEU A 380 -2.86 -1.62 -21.39
C LEU A 380 -3.51 -2.49 -20.32
N ILE A 381 -4.16 -1.87 -19.31
CA ILE A 381 -4.92 -2.59 -18.28
C ILE A 381 -5.96 -3.52 -18.91
N ALA A 382 -6.76 -3.02 -19.86
CA ALA A 382 -7.79 -3.80 -20.55
C ALA A 382 -7.22 -4.99 -21.33
N TYR A 383 -6.03 -4.84 -21.95
CA TYR A 383 -5.36 -5.95 -22.62
C TYR A 383 -4.85 -6.99 -21.62
N MET A 384 -4.24 -6.57 -20.51
CA MET A 384 -3.77 -7.54 -19.50
C MET A 384 -4.92 -8.31 -18.86
N THR A 385 -5.99 -7.62 -18.45
CA THR A 385 -7.16 -8.27 -17.81
C THR A 385 -7.91 -9.19 -18.78
N ARG A 386 -7.94 -8.88 -20.08
CA ARG A 386 -8.56 -9.76 -21.10
C ARG A 386 -7.87 -11.12 -21.20
N TYR A 387 -6.55 -11.17 -21.03
CA TYR A 387 -5.75 -12.40 -21.19
C TYR A 387 -5.37 -13.06 -19.87
N ALA A 388 -5.85 -12.54 -18.74
CA ALA A 388 -5.71 -13.18 -17.45
C ALA A 388 -6.46 -14.52 -17.42
N VAL A 389 -5.88 -15.50 -16.72
CA VAL A 389 -6.40 -16.86 -16.62
C VAL A 389 -7.06 -17.05 -15.26
N GLY A 390 -8.31 -17.52 -15.26
CA GLY A 390 -9.03 -17.82 -14.02
C GLY A 390 -8.35 -18.92 -13.20
N ILE A 391 -8.27 -18.73 -11.89
CA ILE A 391 -7.75 -19.71 -10.94
C ILE A 391 -8.88 -20.66 -10.53
N GLU A 392 -8.58 -21.95 -10.48
CA GLU A 392 -9.52 -22.97 -10.05
C GLU A 392 -10.03 -22.71 -8.63
N GLY A 393 -11.36 -22.74 -8.45
CA GLY A 393 -11.99 -22.50 -7.15
C GLY A 393 -12.19 -21.02 -6.78
N GLU A 394 -11.75 -20.07 -7.61
CA GLU A 394 -11.96 -18.64 -7.40
C GLU A 394 -13.01 -18.07 -8.37
N GLU A 395 -13.79 -17.08 -7.94
CA GLU A 395 -14.77 -16.38 -8.77
C GLU A 395 -14.07 -15.43 -9.77
N MET A 396 -14.50 -15.40 -11.05
CA MET A 396 -13.92 -14.54 -12.09
C MET A 396 -14.99 -13.70 -12.83
N PRO A 397 -14.88 -12.36 -12.82
CA PRO A 397 -14.00 -11.59 -11.95
C PRO A 397 -14.39 -11.75 -10.47
N GLY A 398 -13.43 -11.70 -9.55
CA GLY A 398 -13.70 -11.89 -8.13
C GLY A 398 -12.80 -11.09 -7.20
N ILE A 399 -13.22 -10.93 -5.95
CA ILE A 399 -12.58 -10.05 -4.96
C ILE A 399 -11.15 -10.46 -4.57
N ARG A 400 -10.74 -11.69 -4.83
CA ARG A 400 -9.39 -12.21 -4.52
C ARG A 400 -8.47 -12.20 -5.73
N GLN A 401 -8.95 -12.76 -6.85
CA GLN A 401 -8.14 -12.92 -8.07
C GLN A 401 -8.27 -11.78 -9.07
N GLY A 402 -9.24 -10.88 -8.90
CA GLY A 402 -9.59 -9.90 -9.92
C GLY A 402 -10.05 -10.59 -11.20
N TRP A 403 -9.45 -10.22 -12.33
CA TRP A 403 -9.62 -10.87 -13.62
C TRP A 403 -8.77 -12.14 -13.80
N GLY A 404 -7.98 -12.53 -12.80
CA GLY A 404 -7.21 -13.78 -12.82
C GLY A 404 -5.70 -13.58 -12.79
N LEU A 405 -5.01 -14.69 -13.01
CA LEU A 405 -3.55 -14.82 -13.00
C LEU A 405 -2.94 -14.42 -14.35
N ILE A 406 -1.84 -13.66 -14.30
CA ILE A 406 -0.97 -13.36 -15.45
C ILE A 406 0.23 -14.30 -15.50
#